data_AF-A0A9X3QW76-F1
#
_entry.id   AF-A0A9X3QW76-F1
#
_cell.length_a   1.000
_cell.length_b   1.000
_cell.length_c   1.000
_cell.angle_alpha   90.00
_cell.angle_beta   90.00
_cell.angle_gamma   90.00
#
_symmetry.space_group_name_H-M   'P 1'
#
loop_
_entity.id
_entity.type
_entity.pdbx_description
1 polymer ?
#
loop_
_entity_poly.entity_id
_entity_poly.type
_entity_poly.pdbx_seq_one_letter_code
_entity_poly.pdbx_strand_id
1 'polypeptide(L)'
;MQFEGALVREQGVTFAIVIVKPHVLNSGHQADDVAYSFQPAFPGVPIVLMAQNSRGVPTYRGRRDLVNFLSRVPMQAIPWKRYTLN
;
A
#
# COMPACT_ATOMS: atom_id res chain seq x y z
N MET A 1 -2.13 -11.38 -12.48
CA MET A 1 -1.25 -11.35 -11.29
C MET A 1 -2.08 -11.30 -10.01
N GLN A 2 -1.70 -12.04 -8.95
CA GLN A 2 -2.34 -11.94 -7.62
C GLN A 2 -1.46 -11.12 -6.67
N PHE A 3 -2.09 -10.35 -5.80
CA PHE A 3 -1.39 -9.58 -4.77
C PHE A 3 -2.27 -9.41 -3.52
N GLU A 4 -1.67 -9.02 -2.41
CA GLU A 4 -2.37 -8.70 -1.18
C GLU A 4 -2.41 -7.19 -0.97
N GLY A 5 -3.56 -6.69 -0.53
CA GLY A 5 -3.76 -5.28 -0.30
C GLY A 5 -4.98 -5.03 0.58
N ALA A 6 -5.29 -3.76 0.80
CA ALA A 6 -6.47 -3.35 1.56
C ALA A 6 -7.01 -2.05 0.98
N LEU A 7 -8.34 -1.92 0.94
CA LEU A 7 -9.01 -0.65 0.66
C LEU A 7 -9.49 -0.07 1.99
N VAL A 8 -8.94 1.08 2.37
CA VAL A 8 -9.19 1.72 3.66
C VAL A 8 -9.92 3.03 3.42
N ARG A 9 -10.89 3.33 4.28
CA ARG A 9 -11.60 4.61 4.30
C ARG A 9 -11.48 5.21 5.70
N GLU A 10 -10.85 6.36 5.79
CA GLU A 10 -10.60 7.06 7.06
C GLU A 10 -10.85 8.56 6.89
N GLN A 11 -11.58 9.19 7.82
CA GLN A 11 -11.81 10.64 7.83
C GLN A 11 -12.27 11.23 6.48
N GLY A 12 -13.09 10.48 5.73
CA GLY A 12 -13.58 10.89 4.41
C GLY A 12 -12.62 10.65 3.24
N VAL A 13 -11.41 10.16 3.49
CA VAL A 13 -10.42 9.80 2.47
C VAL A 13 -10.42 8.28 2.27
N THR A 14 -10.66 7.83 1.04
CA THR A 14 -10.46 6.44 0.63
C THR A 14 -9.08 6.29 0.02
N PHE A 15 -8.30 5.29 0.44
CA PHE A 15 -6.99 4.97 -0.10
C PHE A 15 -6.73 3.46 -0.09
N ALA A 16 -5.86 3.00 -0.98
CA ALA A 16 -5.48 1.60 -1.07
C ALA A 16 -4.08 1.37 -0.49
N ILE A 17 -3.87 0.21 0.10
CA ILE A 17 -2.58 -0.28 0.60
C ILE A 17 -2.25 -1.53 -0.18
N VAL A 18 -1.04 -1.61 -0.73
CA VAL A 18 -0.60 -2.77 -1.52
C VAL A 18 0.69 -3.34 -0.95
N ILE A 19 0.72 -4.65 -0.71
CA ILE A 19 1.92 -5.35 -0.25
C ILE A 19 2.85 -5.57 -1.44
N VAL A 20 4.08 -5.08 -1.33
CA VAL A 20 5.14 -5.21 -2.33
C VAL A 20 6.42 -5.77 -1.72
N LYS A 21 7.35 -6.18 -2.58
CA LYS A 21 8.68 -6.64 -2.14
C LYS A 21 9.50 -5.44 -1.61
N PRO A 22 10.35 -5.62 -0.58
CA PRO A 22 11.13 -4.52 0.01
C PRO A 22 11.96 -3.70 -0.97
N HIS A 23 12.53 -4.34 -2.00
CA HIS A 23 13.36 -3.65 -2.99
C HIS A 23 12.61 -2.57 -3.77
N VAL A 24 11.27 -2.69 -3.91
CA VAL A 24 10.43 -1.69 -4.56
C VAL A 24 10.51 -0.35 -3.83
N LEU A 25 10.65 -0.38 -2.50
CA LEU A 25 10.71 0.83 -1.69
C LEU A 25 12.09 1.50 -1.70
N ASN A 26 13.12 0.88 -2.27
CA ASN A 26 14.49 1.42 -2.25
C ASN A 26 14.65 2.66 -3.14
N SER A 27 13.84 2.78 -4.21
CA SER A 27 13.87 3.92 -5.14
C SER A 27 12.50 4.59 -5.18
N GLY A 28 12.48 5.93 -5.17
CA GLY A 28 11.23 6.70 -5.29
C GLY A 28 10.55 6.47 -6.62
N HIS A 29 11.30 6.58 -7.72
CA HIS A 29 10.79 6.34 -9.06
C HIS A 29 10.19 4.93 -9.20
N GLN A 30 10.89 3.90 -8.73
CA GLN A 30 10.37 2.53 -8.80
C GLN A 30 9.10 2.34 -7.95
N ALA A 31 9.04 2.97 -6.78
CA ALA A 31 7.84 2.92 -5.95
C ALA A 31 6.64 3.61 -6.64
N ASP A 32 6.87 4.75 -7.30
CA ASP A 32 5.82 5.47 -8.00
C ASP A 32 5.31 4.68 -9.22
N ASP A 33 6.21 4.11 -10.02
CA ASP A 33 5.87 3.25 -11.17
C ASP A 33 5.06 2.01 -10.73
N VAL A 34 5.50 1.37 -9.65
CA VAL A 34 4.79 0.20 -9.11
C VAL A 34 3.43 0.61 -8.57
N ALA A 35 3.31 1.72 -7.84
CA ALA A 35 2.01 2.22 -7.41
C ALA A 35 1.08 2.49 -8.60
N TYR A 36 1.60 3.08 -9.69
CA TYR A 36 0.82 3.31 -10.91
C TYR A 36 0.33 2.00 -11.55
N SER A 37 1.13 0.94 -11.52
CA SER A 37 0.73 -0.37 -12.06
C SER A 37 -0.48 -1.00 -11.35
N PHE A 38 -0.76 -0.59 -10.11
CA PHE A 38 -1.92 -1.05 -9.34
C PHE A 38 -3.17 -0.16 -9.50
N GLN A 39 -3.08 0.95 -10.25
CA GLN A 39 -4.24 1.82 -10.52
C GLN A 39 -5.44 1.08 -11.15
N PRO A 40 -5.28 0.11 -12.07
CA PRO A 40 -6.43 -0.62 -12.61
C PRO A 40 -7.21 -1.40 -11.54
N ALA A 41 -6.58 -1.82 -10.44
CA ALA A 41 -7.26 -2.46 -9.31
C ALA A 41 -7.94 -1.45 -8.37
N PHE A 42 -7.45 -0.21 -8.31
CA PHE A 42 -7.92 0.84 -7.41
C PHE A 42 -8.11 2.17 -8.16
N PRO A 43 -9.07 2.25 -9.10
CA PRO A 43 -9.21 3.40 -9.99
C PRO A 43 -9.60 4.67 -9.20
N GLY A 44 -8.82 5.73 -9.39
CA GLY A 44 -9.08 7.05 -8.77
C GLY A 44 -8.78 7.11 -7.28
N VAL A 45 -8.08 6.11 -6.74
CA VAL A 45 -7.75 6.00 -5.32
C VAL A 45 -6.23 6.15 -5.12
N PRO A 46 -5.77 6.97 -4.15
CA PRO A 46 -4.35 7.02 -3.80
C PRO A 46 -3.85 5.65 -3.32
N ILE A 47 -2.67 5.26 -3.80
CA ILE A 47 -2.05 3.96 -3.47
C ILE A 47 -0.87 4.21 -2.54
N VAL A 48 -0.84 3.46 -1.43
CA VAL A 48 0.27 3.38 -0.49
C VAL A 48 0.91 2.00 -0.64
N LEU A 49 2.20 1.97 -0.93
CA LEU A 49 2.97 0.72 -0.94
C LEU A 49 3.40 0.36 0.48
N MET A 50 3.32 -0.92 0.82
CA MET A 50 3.80 -1.46 2.08
C MET A 50 4.74 -2.63 1.78
N ALA A 51 5.89 -2.66 2.43
CA ALA A 51 6.75 -3.83 2.44
C ALA A 51 7.15 -4.18 3.87
N GLN A 52 7.26 -5.46 4.18
CA GLN A 52 7.78 -5.93 5.45
C GLN A 52 9.26 -6.27 5.33
N ASN A 53 10.06 -5.91 6.33
CA ASN A 53 11.41 -6.45 6.45
C ASN A 53 11.39 -7.90 6.99
N SER A 54 12.57 -8.52 7.13
CA SER A 54 12.71 -9.89 7.64
C SER A 54 12.22 -10.09 9.08
N ARG A 55 11.98 -9.01 9.83
CA ARG A 55 11.42 -9.03 11.20
C ARG A 55 9.91 -8.78 11.22
N GLY A 56 9.27 -8.68 10.05
CA GLY A 56 7.83 -8.39 9.94
C GLY A 56 7.46 -6.93 10.19
N VAL A 57 8.44 -6.02 10.30
CA VAL A 57 8.17 -4.59 10.51
C VAL A 57 7.73 -3.97 9.18
N PRO A 58 6.55 -3.34 9.10
CA PRO A 58 6.07 -2.72 7.88
C PRO A 58 6.74 -1.37 7.65
N THR A 59 7.12 -1.12 6.41
CA THR A 59 7.55 0.17 5.87
C THR A 59 6.53 0.62 4.85
N TYR A 60 6.02 1.84 5.00
CA TYR A 60 5.02 2.42 4.10
C TYR A 60 5.63 3.52 3.23
N ARG A 61 5.20 3.59 1.97
CA ARG A 61 5.60 4.64 1.03
C ARG A 61 4.41 5.09 0.19
N GLY A 62 4.20 6.40 0.11
CA GLY A 62 3.08 7.00 -0.62
C GLY A 62 2.81 8.41 -0.11
N ARG A 63 1.58 8.88 -0.26
CA ARG A 63 1.17 10.21 0.21
C ARG A 63 1.44 10.36 1.71
N ARG A 64 2.14 11.44 2.09
CA ARG A 64 2.74 11.60 3.44
C ARG A 64 1.71 11.54 4.57
N ASP A 65 0.55 12.15 4.40
CA ASP A 65 -0.55 12.14 5.37
C ASP A 65 -1.11 10.72 5.59
N LEU A 66 -1.25 9.93 4.52
CA LEU A 66 -1.70 8.53 4.62
C LEU A 66 -0.65 7.65 5.32
N VAL A 67 0.63 7.86 5.01
CA VAL A 67 1.74 7.16 5.68
C VAL A 67 1.78 7.51 7.18
N ASN A 68 1.59 8.79 7.53
CA ASN A 68 1.52 9.23 8.92
C ASN A 68 0.31 8.68 9.67
N PHE A 69 -0.81 8.45 8.98
CA PHE A 69 -1.95 7.75 9.55
C PHE A 69 -1.61 6.28 9.81
N LEU A 70 -1.09 5.58 8.80
CA LEU A 70 -0.77 4.15 8.91
C LEU A 70 0.30 3.83 9.94
N SER A 71 1.24 4.73 10.21
CA SER A 71 2.25 4.54 11.26
C SER A 71 1.65 4.43 12.67
N ARG A 72 0.39 4.81 12.84
CA ARG A 72 -0.37 4.74 14.10
C ARG A 72 -1.39 3.60 14.11
N VAL A 73 -1.63 2.94 12.97
CA VAL A 73 -2.60 1.87 12.83
C VAL A 73 -1.89 0.53 13.02
N PRO A 74 -2.33 -0.32 13.96
CA PRO A 74 -1.81 -1.68 14.07
C PRO A 74 -2.02 -2.43 12.75
N MET A 75 -0.98 -3.05 12.21
CA MET A 75 -1.04 -3.75 10.92
C MET A 75 -2.15 -4.81 10.86
N GLN A 76 -2.45 -5.45 12.00
CA GLN A 76 -3.50 -6.46 12.13
C GLN A 76 -4.92 -5.88 12.03
N ALA A 77 -5.09 -4.58 12.25
CA ALA A 77 -6.36 -3.88 12.11
C ALA A 77 -6.65 -3.50 10.65
N ILE A 78 -5.66 -3.58 9.76
CA ILE A 78 -5.85 -3.32 8.33
C ILE A 78 -6.62 -4.49 7.71
N PRO A 79 -7.71 -4.25 6.96
CA PRO A 79 -8.56 -5.29 6.39
C PRO A 79 -7.92 -5.90 5.13
N TRP A 80 -6.86 -6.69 5.32
CA TRP A 80 -6.12 -7.33 4.24
C TRP A 80 -7.02 -8.27 3.42
N LYS A 81 -6.90 -8.17 2.10
CA LYS A 81 -7.62 -8.99 1.12
C LYS A 81 -6.68 -9.36 -0.01
N ARG A 82 -6.97 -10.50 -0.64
CA ARG A 82 -6.29 -10.94 -1.86
C ARG A 82 -7.02 -10.36 -3.08
N TYR A 83 -6.26 -9.76 -3.99
CA TYR A 83 -6.75 -9.19 -5.24
C TYR A 83 -6.13 -9.94 -6.42
N THR A 84 -6.87 -9.99 -7.52
CA THR A 84 -6.41 -10.55 -8.80
C THR A 84 -6.52 -9.46 -9.86
N LEU A 85 -5.38 -9.06 -10.42
CA LEU A 85 -5.28 -8.23 -11.61
C LEU A 85 -5.24 -9.17 -12.82
N ASN A 86 -6.20 -9.05 -13.75
CA ASN A 86 -6.20 -9.84 -14.98
C ASN A 86 -5.30 -9.21 -16.04
#